data_AF-A0A4Y2JY87-F1
#
_entry.id   AF-A0A4Y2JY87-F1
#
_cell.length_a   1.000
_cell.length_b   1.000
_cell.length_c   1.000
_cell.angle_alpha   90.00
_cell.angle_beta   90.00
_cell.angle_gamma   90.00
#
_symmetry.space_group_name_H-M   'P 1'
#
loop_
_entity.id
_entity.type
_entity.pdbx_description
1 polymer ?
#
loop_
_entity_poly.entity_id
_entity_poly.type
_entity_poly.pdbx_seq_one_letter_code
_entity_poly.pdbx_strand_id
1 'polypeptide(L)'
;MAREEGILGIKIIEGSNLYTLKFRRNDRVQPLSLMSNAIKVHNESVSTNPTTLFQRISITKQSGEELEDFLKYEECPFPLPVFDEDGMRK
;
A
#
# COMPACT_ATOMS: atom_id res chain seq x y z
N MET A 1 -10.58 -1.09 -4.82
CA MET A 1 -9.67 -2.15 -5.26
C MET A 1 -8.65 -2.47 -4.16
N ALA A 2 -7.67 -1.60 -3.87
CA ALA A 2 -6.67 -1.78 -2.78
C ALA A 2 -7.20 -2.30 -1.46
N ARG A 3 -8.13 -1.53 -0.92
CA ARG A 3 -8.70 -1.73 0.40
C ARG A 3 -9.47 -3.03 0.45
N GLU A 4 -10.15 -3.38 -0.63
CA GLU A 4 -10.95 -4.60 -0.74
C GLU A 4 -10.04 -5.83 -0.82
N GLU A 5 -8.96 -5.77 -1.62
CA GLU A 5 -7.95 -6.83 -1.71
C GLU A 5 -7.17 -7.00 -0.39
N GLY A 6 -6.80 -5.90 0.26
CA GLY A 6 -6.16 -5.91 1.57
C GLY A 6 -7.06 -6.51 2.66
N ILE A 7 -8.34 -6.11 2.71
CA ILE A 7 -9.33 -6.69 3.65
C ILE A 7 -9.54 -8.18 3.35
N LEU A 8 -9.63 -8.57 2.08
CA LEU A 8 -9.76 -9.96 1.68
C LEU A 8 -8.53 -10.78 2.11
N GLY A 9 -7.33 -10.23 1.93
CA GLY A 9 -6.08 -10.83 2.39
C GLY A 9 -6.06 -11.03 3.90
N ILE A 10 -6.48 -10.03 4.68
CA ILE A 10 -6.56 -10.14 6.14
C ILE A 10 -7.58 -11.21 6.57
N LYS A 11 -8.74 -11.28 5.91
CA LYS A 11 -9.74 -12.33 6.19
C LYS A 11 -9.22 -13.75 5.90
N ILE A 12 -8.32 -13.92 4.94
CA ILE A 12 -7.69 -15.22 4.67
C ILE A 12 -6.70 -15.59 5.78
N ILE A 13 -6.06 -14.59 6.39
CA ILE A 13 -5.12 -14.79 7.51
C ILE A 13 -5.88 -15.14 8.79
N GLU A 14 -7.03 -14.50 9.01
CA GLU A 14 -7.88 -14.71 10.17
C GLU A 14 -8.32 -16.19 10.29
N GLY A 15 -7.90 -16.87 11.37
CA GLY A 15 -8.21 -18.28 11.63
C GLY A 15 -7.32 -19.31 10.91
N SER A 16 -6.41 -18.87 10.05
CA SER A 16 -5.47 -19.74 9.34
C SER A 16 -4.16 -19.94 10.09
N ASN A 17 -3.58 -21.15 10.01
CA ASN A 17 -2.24 -21.40 10.56
C ASN A 17 -1.17 -20.74 9.68
N LEU A 18 -0.36 -19.85 10.29
CA LEU A 18 0.74 -19.13 9.65
C LEU A 18 1.73 -20.03 8.90
N TYR A 19 1.99 -21.24 9.41
CA TYR A 19 2.90 -22.20 8.77
C TYR A 19 2.36 -22.72 7.42
N THR A 20 1.04 -22.74 7.25
CA THR A 20 0.37 -23.23 6.04
C THR A 20 -0.03 -22.13 5.08
N LEU A 21 -0.01 -20.87 5.52
CA LEU A 21 -0.38 -19.70 4.75
C LEU A 21 0.60 -19.47 3.58
N LYS A 22 0.08 -19.50 2.36
CA LYS A 22 0.83 -19.14 1.14
C LYS A 22 0.16 -17.94 0.46
N PHE A 23 0.79 -16.79 0.51
CA PHE A 23 0.36 -15.59 -0.22
C PHE A 23 0.97 -15.54 -1.62
N ARG A 24 0.15 -15.70 -2.66
CA ARG A 24 0.60 -15.52 -4.05
C ARG A 24 0.70 -14.04 -4.38
N ARG A 25 1.42 -13.70 -5.44
CA ARG A 25 1.61 -12.29 -5.87
C ARG A 25 0.29 -11.60 -6.22
N ASN A 26 -0.70 -12.35 -6.72
CA ASN A 26 -2.03 -11.82 -7.03
C ASN A 26 -2.92 -11.68 -5.79
N ASP A 27 -2.55 -12.30 -4.66
CA ASP A 27 -3.26 -12.14 -3.40
C ASP A 27 -2.68 -10.93 -2.62
N ARG A 28 -1.72 -10.19 -3.19
CA ARG A 28 -1.04 -9.06 -2.58
C ARG A 28 -1.37 -7.76 -3.31
N VAL A 29 -1.67 -6.76 -2.51
CA VAL A 29 -1.66 -5.33 -2.85
C VAL A 29 -0.34 -4.96 -3.53
N GLN A 30 -0.38 -4.32 -4.70
CA GLN A 30 0.81 -4.01 -5.48
C GLN A 30 1.54 -2.76 -4.95
N PRO A 31 2.86 -2.82 -4.65
CA PRO A 31 3.61 -1.64 -4.23
C PRO A 31 3.68 -0.54 -5.28
N LEU A 32 3.72 0.70 -4.79
CA LEU A 32 3.99 1.90 -5.59
C LEU A 32 5.29 1.78 -6.42
N SER A 33 6.28 1.02 -5.95
CA SER A 33 7.52 0.78 -6.70
C SER A 33 7.33 -0.03 -7.99
N LEU A 34 6.22 -0.75 -8.13
CA LEU A 34 5.84 -1.46 -9.37
C LEU A 34 5.02 -0.60 -10.32
N MET A 35 4.49 0.53 -9.85
CA MET A 35 3.77 1.48 -10.69
C MET A 35 4.75 2.12 -11.68
N SER A 36 4.32 2.28 -12.93
CA SER A 36 5.15 2.98 -13.91
C SER A 36 5.43 4.39 -13.40
N ASN A 37 6.70 4.76 -13.36
CA ASN A 37 7.14 6.11 -13.01
C ASN A 37 6.77 7.16 -14.07
N ALA A 38 5.94 6.81 -15.06
CA ALA A 38 5.64 7.61 -16.23
C ALA A 38 4.15 7.90 -16.26
N ILE A 39 3.80 9.18 -16.09
CA ILE A 39 2.41 9.65 -16.15
C ILE A 39 2.24 10.43 -17.46
N LYS A 40 1.13 10.23 -18.16
CA LYS A 40 0.81 11.04 -19.35
C LYS A 40 0.13 12.34 -18.94
N VAL A 41 0.78 13.46 -19.21
CA VAL A 41 0.25 14.81 -19.02
C VAL A 41 0.22 15.46 -20.39
N HIS A 42 -0.96 15.85 -20.89
CA HIS A 42 -1.13 16.43 -22.23
C HIS A 42 -0.49 15.59 -23.37
N ASN A 43 -0.64 14.26 -23.32
CA ASN A 43 0.00 13.28 -24.22
C ASN A 43 1.53 13.18 -24.13
N GLU A 44 2.19 13.95 -23.27
CA GLU A 44 3.61 13.82 -22.98
C GLU A 44 3.82 12.90 -21.78
N SER A 45 4.80 12.00 -21.88
CA SER A 45 5.17 11.13 -20.78
C SER A 45 6.14 11.86 -19.87
N VAL A 46 5.69 12.19 -18.67
CA VAL A 46 6.52 12.82 -17.64
C VAL A 46 6.93 11.76 -16.63
N SER A 47 8.24 11.66 -16.37
CA SER A 47 8.75 10.79 -15.32
C SER A 47 8.57 11.44 -13.95
N THR A 48 7.82 10.78 -13.07
CA THR A 48 7.58 11.19 -11.69
C THR A 48 8.19 10.17 -10.76
N ASN A 49 9.04 10.62 -9.83
CA ASN A 49 9.53 9.77 -8.75
C ASN A 49 8.39 9.53 -7.75
N PRO A 50 7.91 8.29 -7.58
CA PRO A 50 6.79 8.00 -6.68
C PRO A 50 7.08 8.36 -5.21
N THR A 51 8.33 8.24 -4.77
CA THR A 51 8.75 8.63 -3.42
C THR A 51 8.61 10.15 -3.21
N THR A 52 9.02 10.95 -4.20
CA THR A 52 8.88 12.41 -4.12
C THR A 52 7.43 12.85 -4.13
N LEU A 53 6.57 12.14 -4.88
CA LEU A 53 5.13 12.39 -4.89
C LEU A 53 4.51 12.10 -3.52
N PHE A 54 4.82 10.94 -2.93
CA PHE A 54 4.36 10.57 -1.59
C PHE A 54 4.80 11.57 -0.51
N GLN A 55 6.05 12.03 -0.56
CA GLN A 55 6.56 13.06 0.34
C GLN A 55 5.79 14.37 0.22
N ARG A 56 5.50 14.82 -1.01
CA ARG A 56 4.70 16.04 -1.25
C ARG A 56 3.29 15.87 -0.67
N ILE A 57 2.61 14.78 -0.99
CA ILE A 57 1.27 14.45 -0.46
C ILE A 57 1.27 14.48 1.08
N SER A 58 2.27 13.87 1.70
CA SER A 58 2.40 13.81 3.17
C SER A 58 2.60 15.17 3.82
N ILE A 59 3.20 16.13 3.11
CA ILE A 59 3.42 17.51 3.59
C ILE A 59 2.18 18.38 3.31
N THR A 60 1.52 18.18 2.17
CA THR A 60 0.40 19.04 1.74
C THR A 60 -0.94 18.67 2.36
N LYS A 61 -1.11 17.42 2.81
CA LYS A 61 -2.34 16.98 3.49
C LYS A 61 -2.66 17.91 4.67
N GLN A 62 -3.93 18.32 4.77
CA GLN A 62 -4.46 19.13 5.85
C GLN A 62 -5.16 18.28 6.91
N SER A 63 -5.68 17.11 6.51
CA SER A 63 -6.35 16.17 7.42
C SER A 63 -6.04 14.71 7.08
N GLY A 64 -6.40 13.80 7.99
CA GLY A 64 -6.31 12.36 7.75
C GLY A 64 -7.30 11.87 6.68
N GLU A 65 -8.51 12.46 6.64
CA GLU A 65 -9.52 12.12 5.63
C GLU A 65 -9.07 12.55 4.22
N GLU A 66 -8.44 13.72 4.09
CA GLU A 66 -7.88 14.18 2.81
C GLU A 66 -6.72 13.28 2.35
N LEU A 67 -5.96 12.72 3.30
CA LEU A 67 -4.94 11.73 2.97
C LEU A 67 -5.55 10.44 2.40
N GLU A 68 -6.72 10.01 2.88
CA GLU A 68 -7.41 8.87 2.29
C GLU A 68 -7.83 9.14 0.84
N ASP A 69 -8.18 10.39 0.50
CA ASP A 69 -8.48 10.79 -0.88
C ASP A 69 -7.23 10.81 -1.76
N PHE A 70 -6.10 11.33 -1.26
CA PHE A 70 -4.83 11.27 -1.98
C PHE A 70 -4.35 9.83 -2.20
N LEU A 71 -4.59 8.96 -1.21
CA LEU A 71 -4.22 7.55 -1.23
C LEU A 71 -5.34 6.63 -1.73
N LYS A 72 -6.44 7.19 -2.27
CA LYS A 72 -7.60 6.41 -2.74
C LYS A 72 -7.23 5.37 -3.79
N TYR A 73 -6.18 5.68 -4.56
CA TYR A 73 -5.61 4.81 -5.59
C TYR A 73 -4.24 4.25 -5.18
N GLU A 74 -3.81 4.50 -3.94
CA GLU A 74 -2.52 4.07 -3.42
C GLU A 74 -2.67 2.79 -2.59
N GLU A 75 -1.74 1.87 -2.81
CA GLU A 75 -1.79 0.48 -2.41
C GLU A 75 -0.64 0.29 -1.42
N CYS A 76 -0.88 0.33 -0.11
CA CYS A 76 0.17 0.18 0.90
C CYS A 76 0.79 -1.22 0.81
N PRO A 77 2.08 -1.36 0.42
CA PRO A 77 2.68 -2.68 0.22
C PRO A 77 3.17 -3.36 1.49
N PHE A 78 3.13 -2.65 2.63
CA PHE A 78 3.63 -3.20 3.87
C PHE A 78 2.48 -3.70 4.73
N PRO A 79 2.49 -4.98 5.14
CA PRO A 79 1.58 -5.41 6.20
C PRO A 79 1.89 -4.58 7.45
N LEU A 80 0.84 -4.07 8.09
CA LEU A 80 0.96 -3.49 9.42
C LEU A 80 1.68 -4.51 10.32
N PRO A 81 2.62 -4.09 11.19
CA PRO A 81 3.29 -5.00 12.10
C PRO A 81 2.23 -5.80 12.86
N VAL A 82 2.28 -7.13 12.71
CA VAL A 82 1.36 -8.06 13.41
C VAL A 82 1.69 -8.11 14.91
N PHE A 83 2.86 -7.59 15.29
CA PHE A 83 3.37 -7.57 16.65
C PHE A 83 3.50 -6.12 17.14
N ASP A 84 3.09 -5.91 18.39
CA ASP A 84 3.42 -4.72 19.17
C ASP A 84 4.89 -4.77 19.65
N GLU A 85 5.35 -3.71 20.32
CA GLU A 85 6.70 -3.64 20.91
C GLU A 85 7.00 -4.84 21.84
N ASP A 86 5.98 -5.45 22.43
CA ASP A 86 6.09 -6.62 23.31
C ASP A 86 6.15 -7.96 22.53
N GLY A 87 5.67 -8.00 21.28
CA GLY A 87 5.64 -9.19 20.43
C GLY A 87 6.89 -9.40 19.56
N MET A 88 7.76 -8.40 19.43
CA MET A 88 9.06 -8.55 18.78
C MET A 88 10.00 -9.31 19.72
N ARG A 89 10.33 -10.57 19.41
CA ARG A 89 11.35 -11.31 20.17
C ARG A 89 12.64 -10.50 20.21
N LYS A 90 13.15 -10.23 21.42
CA LYS A 90 14.52 -9.75 21.65
C LYS A 90 15.55 -10.68 21.00
#